data_AF-A0A7T5ETF9-F1
#
_entry.id   AF-A0A7T5ETF9-F1
#
_cell.length_a   1.000
_cell.length_b   1.000
_cell.length_c   1.000
_cell.angle_alpha   90.00
_cell.angle_beta   90.00
_cell.angle_gamma   90.00
#
_symmetry.space_group_name_H-M   'P 1'
#
loop_
_entity.id
_entity.type
_entity.pdbx_description
1 polymer ?
#
loop_
_entity_poly.entity_id
_entity_poly.type
_entity_poly.pdbx_seq_one_letter_code
_entity_poly.pdbx_strand_id
1 'polypeptide(L)'
;MISKLSTEELKKFLQANSLDVLDLRSVSEFMAGFILGSINLPSSEKDFFSNLHKIWPHPRNVVFITEEAMVSTDILSFVREVGGTVQGYASYDEWKQAGYTTLTLETIKIDNLLKNRISFEFIDVRTEEEWTKKHVHGSINIPLSKLNWLDQELNIAKKYVAFCAGVYRGIAATAKLRAQGFDVLYLPYGMHAWEDHGGPIDGVQS
;
A
#
# COMPACT_ATOMS: atom_id res chain seq x y z
N MET A 1 17.08 -13.17 -17.93
CA MET A 1 15.81 -13.82 -17.51
C MET A 1 15.79 -13.87 -16.00
N ILE A 2 14.64 -13.57 -15.42
CA ILE A 2 14.40 -13.74 -13.98
C ILE A 2 13.69 -15.07 -13.76
N SER A 3 13.93 -15.72 -12.62
CA SER A 3 13.31 -17.02 -12.32
C SER A 3 11.88 -16.84 -11.82
N LYS A 4 10.99 -17.77 -12.20
CA LYS A 4 9.68 -17.92 -11.56
C LYS A 4 9.84 -18.69 -10.25
N LEU A 5 9.32 -18.16 -9.16
CA LEU A 5 9.26 -18.84 -7.87
C LEU A 5 7.98 -19.66 -7.79
N SER A 6 8.08 -20.86 -7.23
CA SER A 6 6.93 -21.63 -6.80
C SER A 6 6.21 -20.96 -5.62
N THR A 7 4.94 -21.31 -5.42
CA THR A 7 4.16 -20.81 -4.29
C THR A 7 4.75 -21.24 -2.94
N GLU A 8 5.38 -22.41 -2.87
CA GLU A 8 6.06 -22.94 -1.68
C GLU A 8 7.33 -22.14 -1.35
N GLU A 9 8.11 -21.76 -2.35
CA GLU A 9 9.29 -20.89 -2.18
C GLU A 9 8.88 -19.50 -1.70
N LEU A 10 7.90 -18.89 -2.36
CA LEU A 10 7.36 -17.60 -1.94
C LEU A 10 6.87 -17.64 -0.48
N LYS A 11 6.15 -18.70 -0.10
CA LYS A 11 5.66 -18.88 1.26
C LYS A 11 6.79 -18.95 2.28
N LYS A 12 7.88 -19.66 1.98
CA LYS A 12 9.06 -19.72 2.86
C LYS A 12 9.68 -18.33 3.05
N PHE A 13 9.81 -17.55 1.98
CA PHE A 13 10.37 -16.19 2.06
C PHE A 13 9.48 -15.24 2.87
N LEU A 14 8.16 -15.33 2.69
CA LEU A 14 7.18 -14.56 3.48
C LEU A 14 7.27 -14.92 4.97
N GLN A 15 7.30 -16.20 5.31
CA GLN A 15 7.42 -16.66 6.70
C GLN A 15 8.73 -16.25 7.36
N ALA A 16 9.83 -16.24 6.60
CA ALA A 16 11.13 -15.78 7.08
C ALA A 16 11.26 -14.26 7.14
N ASN A 17 10.31 -13.50 6.57
CA ASN A 17 10.38 -12.05 6.36
C ASN A 17 11.72 -11.62 5.70
N SER A 18 12.21 -12.45 4.79
CA SER A 18 13.57 -12.32 4.24
C SER A 18 13.62 -11.51 2.94
N LEU A 19 12.47 -11.30 2.30
CA LEU A 19 12.32 -10.56 1.04
C LEU A 19 11.21 -9.51 1.16
N ASP A 20 11.38 -8.41 0.44
CA ASP A 20 10.27 -7.52 0.12
C ASP A 20 9.43 -8.15 -1.01
N VAL A 21 8.12 -7.94 -0.95
CA VAL A 21 7.18 -8.44 -1.96
C VAL A 21 6.49 -7.26 -2.62
N LEU A 22 6.85 -6.99 -3.88
CA LEU A 22 6.27 -5.89 -4.65
C LEU A 22 5.28 -6.45 -5.67
N ASP A 23 4.02 -6.02 -5.56
CA ASP A 23 2.96 -6.44 -6.46
C ASP A 23 2.80 -5.44 -7.60
N LEU A 24 3.21 -5.85 -8.80
CA LEU A 24 3.28 -4.99 -9.97
C LEU A 24 1.96 -4.92 -10.75
N ARG A 25 0.93 -5.64 -10.31
CA ARG A 25 -0.39 -5.63 -10.93
C ARG A 25 -1.07 -4.28 -10.76
N SER A 26 -2.14 -4.05 -11.53
CA SER A 26 -2.92 -2.82 -11.42
C SER A 26 -3.50 -2.63 -10.02
N VAL A 27 -3.80 -1.38 -9.67
CA VAL A 27 -4.50 -1.04 -8.42
C VAL A 27 -5.79 -1.85 -8.25
N SER A 28 -6.58 -2.00 -9.32
CA SER A 28 -7.84 -2.76 -9.29
C SER A 28 -7.62 -4.24 -8.99
N GLU A 29 -6.62 -4.87 -9.61
CA GLU A 29 -6.30 -6.27 -9.36
C GLU A 29 -5.82 -6.49 -7.93
N PHE A 30 -4.96 -5.60 -7.43
CA PHE A 30 -4.45 -5.67 -6.06
C PHE A 30 -5.56 -5.52 -5.02
N MET A 31 -6.46 -4.55 -5.22
CA MET A 31 -7.59 -4.32 -4.31
C MET A 31 -8.58 -5.49 -4.31
N ALA A 32 -8.81 -6.11 -5.47
CA ALA A 32 -9.64 -7.30 -5.62
C ALA A 32 -9.01 -8.54 -4.97
N GLY A 33 -7.68 -8.57 -4.85
CA GLY A 33 -7.02 -9.35 -3.82
C GLY A 33 -5.50 -9.37 -3.95
N PHE A 34 -4.83 -9.55 -2.81
CA PHE A 34 -3.37 -9.47 -2.67
C PHE A 34 -2.82 -10.48 -1.66
N ILE A 35 -1.51 -10.72 -1.74
CA ILE A 35 -0.76 -11.60 -0.84
C ILE A 35 -0.41 -10.83 0.43
N LEU A 36 -0.59 -11.43 1.60
CA LEU A 36 -0.23 -10.82 2.88
C LEU A 36 1.23 -10.36 2.88
N GLY A 37 1.47 -9.08 3.18
CA GLY A 37 2.80 -8.48 3.21
C GLY A 37 3.29 -7.92 1.86
N SER A 38 2.52 -8.05 0.77
CA SER A 38 2.86 -7.39 -0.48
C SER A 38 2.52 -5.90 -0.48
N ILE A 39 3.32 -5.13 -1.21
CA ILE A 39 3.14 -3.69 -1.42
C ILE A 39 2.80 -3.48 -2.90
N ASN A 40 1.67 -2.84 -3.19
CA ASN A 40 1.29 -2.56 -4.56
C ASN A 40 2.13 -1.43 -5.15
N LEU A 41 2.68 -1.70 -6.33
CA LEU A 41 3.44 -0.76 -7.12
C LEU A 41 3.20 -1.06 -8.61
N PRO A 42 2.06 -0.59 -9.16
CA PRO A 42 1.63 -0.98 -10.49
C PRO A 42 2.64 -0.56 -11.58
N SER A 43 3.22 -1.52 -12.30
CA SER A 43 4.26 -1.24 -13.30
C SER A 43 3.74 -0.52 -14.55
N SER A 44 2.42 -0.55 -14.78
CA SER A 44 1.76 0.13 -15.90
C SER A 44 1.58 1.64 -15.70
N GLU A 45 1.83 2.15 -14.49
CA GLU A 45 1.56 3.54 -14.14
C GLU A 45 2.72 4.47 -14.52
N LYS A 46 2.39 5.65 -15.06
CA LYS A 46 3.40 6.63 -15.55
C LYS A 46 4.35 7.09 -14.45
N ASP A 47 3.87 7.13 -13.21
CA ASP A 47 4.62 7.61 -12.05
C ASP A 47 5.28 6.46 -11.25
N PHE A 48 5.45 5.27 -11.86
CA PHE A 48 6.03 4.11 -11.21
C PHE A 48 7.39 4.42 -10.54
N PHE A 49 8.37 4.86 -11.34
CA PHE A 49 9.73 5.12 -10.85
C PHE A 49 9.80 6.32 -9.89
N SER A 50 8.99 7.36 -10.13
CA SER A 50 8.99 8.57 -9.30
C SER A 50 8.34 8.37 -7.94
N ASN A 51 7.49 7.34 -7.77
CA ASN A 51 6.89 6.99 -6.48
C ASN A 51 7.61 5.86 -5.75
N LEU A 52 8.50 5.14 -6.42
CA LEU A 52 9.09 3.93 -5.89
C LEU A 52 9.84 4.16 -4.57
N HIS A 53 10.67 5.19 -4.47
CA HIS A 53 11.36 5.55 -3.22
C HIS A 53 10.42 5.98 -2.07
N LYS A 54 9.21 6.46 -2.37
CA LYS A 54 8.22 6.89 -1.36
C LYS A 54 7.48 5.71 -0.75
N ILE A 55 7.31 4.66 -1.54
CA ILE A 55 6.53 3.46 -1.19
C ILE A 55 7.47 2.35 -0.68
N TRP A 56 8.68 2.29 -1.21
CA TRP A 56 9.72 1.32 -0.89
C TRP A 56 11.05 2.04 -0.54
N PRO A 57 11.13 2.68 0.64
CA PRO A 57 12.25 3.54 1.01
C PRO A 57 13.52 2.79 1.40
N HIS A 58 13.42 1.50 1.73
CA HIS A 58 14.52 0.66 2.22
C HIS A 58 14.59 -0.64 1.40
N PRO A 59 15.02 -0.56 0.13
CA PRO A 59 15.02 -1.70 -0.77
C PRO A 59 15.96 -2.80 -0.29
N ARG A 60 15.44 -4.04 -0.28
CA ARG A 60 16.19 -5.26 0.00
C ARG A 60 16.12 -6.22 -1.20
N ASN A 61 16.40 -7.49 -0.95
CA ASN A 61 16.07 -8.54 -1.89
C ASN A 61 14.55 -8.56 -2.11
N VAL A 62 14.11 -8.61 -3.36
CA VAL A 62 12.70 -8.44 -3.74
C VAL A 62 12.22 -9.58 -4.63
N VAL A 63 10.97 -9.97 -4.44
CA VAL A 63 10.20 -10.78 -5.39
C VAL A 63 9.04 -9.95 -5.94
N PHE A 64 8.79 -10.08 -7.24
CA PHE A 64 7.67 -9.42 -7.89
C PHE A 64 6.44 -10.33 -7.97
N ILE A 65 5.27 -9.83 -7.60
CA ILE A 65 4.00 -10.49 -7.90
C ILE A 65 3.49 -9.96 -9.23
N THR A 66 3.65 -10.75 -10.29
CA THR A 66 3.37 -10.37 -11.68
C THR A 66 3.57 -11.56 -12.63
N GLU A 67 3.45 -11.32 -13.93
CA GLU A 67 3.84 -12.23 -15.00
C GLU A 67 5.18 -11.80 -15.61
N GLU A 68 5.98 -12.76 -16.13
CA GLU A 68 7.35 -12.50 -16.59
C GLU A 68 7.45 -11.34 -17.59
N ALA A 69 6.51 -11.29 -18.54
CA ALA A 69 6.46 -10.28 -19.59
C ALA A 69 6.33 -8.84 -19.07
N MET A 70 5.88 -8.66 -17.82
CA MET A 70 5.72 -7.36 -17.19
C MET A 70 6.99 -6.85 -16.51
N VAL A 71 8.02 -7.69 -16.36
CA VAL A 71 9.29 -7.28 -15.74
C VAL A 71 10.26 -6.80 -16.80
N SER A 72 10.25 -5.49 -17.05
CA SER A 72 11.13 -4.84 -18.01
C SER A 72 12.58 -4.73 -17.51
N THR A 73 13.51 -4.52 -18.44
CA THR A 73 14.91 -4.20 -18.11
C THR A 73 15.04 -2.95 -17.25
N ASP A 74 14.13 -1.98 -17.40
CA ASP A 74 14.17 -0.72 -16.65
C ASP A 74 13.82 -0.96 -15.18
N ILE A 75 12.83 -1.81 -14.90
CA ILE A 75 12.50 -2.23 -13.53
C ILE A 75 13.70 -2.95 -12.90
N LEU A 76 14.34 -3.86 -13.63
CA LEU A 76 15.52 -4.58 -13.14
C LEU A 76 16.71 -3.65 -12.86
N SER A 77 16.97 -2.70 -13.76
CA SER A 77 18.03 -1.69 -13.61
C SER A 77 17.75 -0.81 -12.40
N PHE A 78 16.52 -0.31 -12.26
CA PHE A 78 16.12 0.51 -11.13
C PHE A 78 16.34 -0.20 -9.80
N VAL A 79 15.90 -1.47 -9.66
CA VAL A 79 16.11 -2.22 -8.41
C VAL A 79 17.59 -2.30 -8.04
N ARG A 80 18.46 -2.52 -9.04
CA ARG A 80 19.91 -2.55 -8.82
C ARG A 80 20.47 -1.17 -8.45
N GLU A 81 20.00 -0.11 -9.10
CA GLU A 81 20.42 1.27 -8.82
C GLU A 81 20.08 1.69 -7.40
N VAL A 82 18.94 1.24 -6.87
CA VAL A 82 18.57 1.49 -5.47
C VAL A 82 19.17 0.49 -4.48
N GLY A 83 20.06 -0.40 -4.93
CA GLY A 83 20.80 -1.35 -4.08
C GLY A 83 20.07 -2.64 -3.73
N GLY A 84 18.93 -2.92 -4.36
CA GLY A 84 18.18 -4.16 -4.20
C GLY A 84 18.64 -5.28 -5.14
N THR A 85 18.14 -6.49 -4.92
CA THR A 85 18.35 -7.64 -5.81
C THR A 85 17.04 -8.37 -6.08
N VAL A 86 16.70 -8.54 -7.35
CA VAL A 86 15.50 -9.29 -7.77
C VAL A 86 15.77 -10.79 -7.65
N GLN A 87 15.02 -11.48 -6.79
CA GLN A 87 15.09 -12.93 -6.62
C GLN A 87 14.26 -13.67 -7.68
N GLY A 88 13.24 -13.02 -8.22
CA GLY A 88 12.38 -13.58 -9.26
C GLY A 88 10.99 -12.96 -9.25
N TYR A 89 10.05 -13.65 -9.90
CA TYR A 89 8.64 -13.31 -9.89
C TYR A 89 7.77 -14.50 -9.45
N ALA A 90 6.56 -14.23 -8.98
CA ALA A 90 5.56 -15.23 -8.63
C ALA A 90 4.17 -14.79 -9.07
N SER A 91 3.29 -15.73 -9.39
CA SER A 91 1.93 -15.43 -9.83
C SER A 91 0.97 -15.36 -8.65
N TYR A 92 0.15 -14.30 -8.61
CA TYR A 92 -0.94 -14.18 -7.64
C TYR A 92 -2.00 -15.27 -7.86
N ASP A 93 -2.31 -15.60 -9.10
CA ASP A 93 -3.36 -16.57 -9.40
C ASP A 93 -2.95 -17.98 -8.97
N GLU A 94 -1.68 -18.36 -9.15
CA GLU A 94 -1.15 -19.62 -8.64
C GLU A 94 -1.17 -19.66 -7.11
N TRP A 95 -0.78 -18.56 -6.44
CA TRP A 95 -0.86 -18.44 -4.99
C TRP A 95 -2.28 -18.67 -4.47
N LYS A 96 -3.26 -18.04 -5.13
CA LYS A 96 -4.68 -18.18 -4.81
C LYS A 96 -5.19 -19.60 -5.09
N GLN A 97 -4.82 -20.20 -6.21
CA GLN A 97 -5.22 -21.57 -6.59
C GLN A 97 -4.64 -22.62 -5.64
N ALA A 98 -3.44 -22.39 -5.10
CA ALA A 98 -2.83 -23.22 -4.08
C ALA A 98 -3.54 -23.15 -2.71
N GLY A 99 -4.57 -22.30 -2.58
CA GLY A 99 -5.37 -22.16 -1.36
C GLY A 99 -4.68 -21.36 -0.26
N TYR A 100 -3.63 -20.60 -0.59
CA TYR A 100 -2.98 -19.72 0.37
C TYR A 100 -3.82 -18.46 0.62
N THR A 101 -3.67 -17.90 1.83
CA THR A 101 -4.44 -16.73 2.26
C THR A 101 -4.19 -15.53 1.35
N THR A 102 -5.28 -14.88 0.97
CA THR A 102 -5.30 -13.58 0.28
C THR A 102 -6.15 -12.60 1.06
N LEU A 103 -5.82 -11.32 0.98
CA LEU A 103 -6.63 -10.24 1.54
C LEU A 103 -7.24 -9.41 0.41
N THR A 104 -8.24 -8.60 0.74
CA THR A 104 -8.85 -7.62 -0.17
C THR A 104 -8.86 -6.25 0.48
N LEU A 105 -8.95 -5.20 -0.33
CA LEU A 105 -9.10 -3.84 0.16
C LEU A 105 -10.52 -3.33 -0.11
N GLU A 106 -11.22 -3.00 0.96
CA GLU A 106 -12.50 -2.31 0.88
C GLU A 106 -12.29 -0.80 0.81
N THR A 107 -13.11 -0.16 0.00
CA THR A 107 -13.14 1.30 -0.10
C THR A 107 -14.35 1.88 0.60
N ILE A 108 -14.25 3.16 0.94
CA ILE A 108 -15.39 3.95 1.38
C ILE A 108 -15.61 5.13 0.45
N LYS A 109 -16.86 5.37 0.08
CA LYS A 109 -17.25 6.55 -0.70
C LYS A 109 -17.21 7.79 0.18
N ILE A 110 -16.69 8.89 -0.34
CA ILE A 110 -16.58 10.16 0.39
C ILE A 110 -17.93 10.65 0.90
N ASP A 111 -18.99 10.54 0.11
CA ASP A 111 -20.35 10.91 0.55
C ASP A 111 -20.80 10.15 1.81
N ASN A 112 -20.32 8.92 2.02
CA ASN A 112 -20.64 8.16 3.22
C ASN A 112 -19.83 8.63 4.43
N LEU A 113 -18.59 9.06 4.21
CA LEU A 113 -17.75 9.68 5.23
C LEU A 113 -18.36 11.01 5.69
N LEU A 114 -18.71 11.90 4.75
CA LEU A 114 -19.26 13.22 5.07
C LEU A 114 -20.61 13.17 5.80
N LYS A 115 -21.38 12.09 5.62
CA LYS A 115 -22.65 11.88 6.33
C LYS A 115 -22.46 11.43 7.79
N ASN A 116 -21.23 11.15 8.24
CA ASN A 116 -20.87 10.76 9.62
C ASN A 116 -21.78 9.69 10.25
N ARG A 117 -22.20 8.69 9.46
CA ARG A 117 -23.13 7.64 9.94
C ARG A 117 -22.44 6.49 10.66
N ILE A 118 -21.11 6.47 10.65
CA ILE A 118 -20.27 5.42 11.24
C ILE A 118 -19.13 6.14 11.97
N SER A 119 -18.80 5.69 13.18
CA SER A 119 -17.61 6.18 13.90
C SER A 119 -16.36 5.59 13.27
N PHE A 120 -15.47 6.45 12.76
CA PHE A 120 -14.18 6.05 12.21
C PHE A 120 -13.13 7.12 12.53
N GLU A 121 -11.85 6.74 12.42
CA GLU A 121 -10.72 7.66 12.53
C GLU A 121 -9.91 7.69 11.24
N PHE A 122 -9.50 8.90 10.85
CA PHE A 122 -8.72 9.12 9.65
C PHE A 122 -7.23 8.94 9.92
N ILE A 123 -6.56 8.11 9.13
CA ILE A 123 -5.10 7.95 9.17
C ILE A 123 -4.50 8.56 7.90
N ASP A 124 -3.83 9.70 8.05
CA ASP A 124 -3.05 10.31 6.99
C ASP A 124 -1.64 9.74 6.99
N VAL A 125 -1.27 9.01 5.93
CA VAL A 125 0.05 8.38 5.81
C VAL A 125 1.05 9.17 4.97
N ARG A 126 0.75 10.45 4.70
CA ARG A 126 1.70 11.40 4.12
C ARG A 126 2.80 11.78 5.11
N THR A 127 3.80 12.53 4.65
CA THR A 127 4.83 13.06 5.54
C THR A 127 4.24 14.05 6.54
N GLU A 128 4.92 14.23 7.67
CA GLU A 128 4.56 15.24 8.67
C GLU A 128 4.50 16.65 8.07
N GLU A 129 5.37 16.97 7.11
CA GLU A 129 5.37 18.24 6.40
C GLU A 129 4.09 18.42 5.54
N GLU A 130 3.71 17.39 4.78
CA GLU A 130 2.48 17.40 3.99
C GLU A 130 1.23 17.56 4.88
N TRP A 131 1.20 16.86 6.02
CA TRP A 131 0.10 16.91 6.99
C TRP A 131 0.02 18.28 7.68
N THR A 132 1.14 18.79 8.19
CA THR A 132 1.21 20.08 8.91
C THR A 132 0.71 21.25 8.06
N LYS A 133 0.98 21.24 6.74
CA LYS A 133 0.49 22.26 5.82
C LYS A 133 -1.03 22.27 5.73
N LYS A 134 -1.63 21.10 5.49
CA LYS A 134 -3.09 20.89 5.42
C LYS A 134 -3.42 19.40 5.52
N HIS A 135 -4.49 19.05 6.21
CA HIS A 135 -4.94 17.66 6.38
C HIS A 135 -6.44 17.56 6.63
N VAL A 136 -7.00 16.35 6.51
CA VAL A 136 -8.40 16.06 6.89
C VAL A 136 -8.61 16.39 8.36
N HIS A 137 -9.67 17.14 8.67
CA HIS A 137 -9.99 17.52 10.03
C HIS A 137 -10.05 16.31 10.97
N GLY A 138 -9.34 16.38 12.09
CA GLY A 138 -9.27 15.30 13.08
C GLY A 138 -8.51 14.03 12.64
N SER A 139 -7.80 14.06 11.50
CA SER A 139 -6.91 12.96 11.12
C SER A 139 -5.70 12.85 12.03
N ILE A 140 -5.25 11.61 12.28
CA ILE A 140 -3.93 11.34 12.88
C ILE A 140 -2.92 11.14 11.76
N ASN A 141 -1.71 11.68 11.94
CA ASN A 141 -0.62 11.47 10.98
C ASN A 141 0.27 10.32 11.42
N ILE A 142 0.31 9.26 10.61
CA ILE A 142 1.27 8.16 10.77
C ILE A 142 1.93 7.94 9.41
N PRO A 143 3.07 8.61 9.12
CA PRO A 143 3.72 8.50 7.83
C PRO A 143 3.97 7.04 7.43
N LEU A 144 3.76 6.69 6.16
CA LEU A 144 3.91 5.30 5.68
C LEU A 144 5.28 4.69 6.04
N SER A 145 6.34 5.50 6.03
CA SER A 145 7.70 5.08 6.40
C SER A 145 7.86 4.74 7.88
N LYS A 146 6.97 5.24 8.74
CA LYS A 146 6.96 5.00 10.19
C LYS A 146 5.92 3.97 10.62
N LEU A 147 4.97 3.63 9.75
CA LEU A 147 3.93 2.63 9.98
C LEU A 147 4.62 1.28 10.21
N ASN A 148 4.61 0.74 11.42
CA ASN A 148 5.31 -0.49 11.80
C ASN A 148 4.30 -1.62 12.09
N TRP A 149 4.78 -2.84 12.39
CA TRP A 149 3.91 -4.00 12.65
C TRP A 149 3.12 -3.91 13.98
N LEU A 150 3.48 -2.95 14.83
CA LEU A 150 2.98 -2.76 16.18
C LEU A 150 2.74 -1.27 16.42
N ASP A 151 2.03 -0.57 15.55
CA ASP A 151 1.71 0.85 15.78
C ASP A 151 0.85 0.97 17.04
N GLN A 152 1.51 1.17 18.18
CA GLN A 152 0.94 1.16 19.54
C GLN A 152 -0.04 2.30 19.77
N GLU A 153 -0.09 3.25 18.84
CA GLU A 153 -0.99 4.40 18.84
C GLU A 153 -2.41 4.02 18.35
N LEU A 154 -2.55 2.89 17.64
CA LEU A 154 -3.83 2.45 17.08
C LEU A 154 -4.53 1.45 18.01
N ASN A 155 -5.85 1.62 18.13
CA ASN A 155 -6.71 0.72 18.89
C ASN A 155 -7.41 -0.27 17.94
N ILE A 156 -7.14 -1.56 18.11
CA ILE A 156 -7.68 -2.64 17.26
C ILE A 156 -9.22 -2.69 17.22
N ALA A 157 -9.90 -2.14 18.22
CA ALA A 157 -11.37 -2.11 18.29
C ALA A 157 -12.00 -0.95 17.51
N LYS A 158 -11.21 -0.02 16.98
CA LYS A 158 -11.68 1.12 16.18
C LYS A 158 -11.65 0.80 14.69
N LYS A 159 -12.54 1.47 13.95
CA LYS A 159 -12.55 1.48 12.50
C LYS A 159 -11.75 2.67 11.99
N TYR A 160 -10.90 2.43 10.99
CA TYR A 160 -10.03 3.45 10.42
C TYR A 160 -10.30 3.66 8.93
N VAL A 161 -9.94 4.85 8.45
CA VAL A 161 -9.93 5.22 7.04
C VAL A 161 -8.55 5.77 6.71
N ALA A 162 -7.75 5.01 5.97
CA ALA A 162 -6.40 5.38 5.61
C ALA A 162 -6.33 6.04 4.22
N PHE A 163 -5.49 7.06 4.09
CA PHE A 163 -5.30 7.79 2.84
C PHE A 163 -3.93 8.47 2.76
N CYS A 164 -3.59 8.95 1.56
CA CYS A 164 -2.45 9.82 1.36
C CYS A 164 -2.84 11.03 0.51
N ALA A 165 -1.90 11.62 -0.26
CA ALA A 165 -2.24 12.69 -1.19
C ALA A 165 -3.13 12.21 -2.35
N GLY A 166 -2.88 10.99 -2.84
CA GLY A 166 -3.55 10.39 -3.97
C GLY A 166 -3.82 8.90 -3.72
N VAL A 167 -3.07 8.03 -4.38
CA VAL A 167 -3.42 6.59 -4.45
C VAL A 167 -2.47 5.70 -3.65
N TYR A 168 -1.20 5.63 -4.06
CA TYR A 168 -0.34 4.50 -3.71
C TYR A 168 -0.05 4.31 -2.22
N ARG A 169 0.35 5.39 -1.52
CA ARG A 169 0.70 5.28 -0.09
C ARG A 169 -0.51 4.86 0.77
N GLY A 170 -1.71 5.33 0.42
CA GLY A 170 -2.94 4.96 1.14
C GLY A 170 -3.29 3.49 0.97
N ILE A 171 -3.13 2.94 -0.24
CA ILE A 171 -3.29 1.50 -0.51
C ILE A 171 -2.29 0.68 0.28
N ALA A 172 -0.99 1.04 0.22
CA ALA A 172 0.07 0.34 0.93
C ALA A 172 -0.17 0.33 2.45
N ALA A 173 -0.56 1.48 3.02
CA ALA A 173 -0.91 1.58 4.43
C ALA A 173 -2.13 0.74 4.81
N THR A 174 -3.20 0.80 4.01
CA THR A 174 -4.42 0.01 4.26
C THR A 174 -4.11 -1.49 4.23
N ALA A 175 -3.33 -1.95 3.25
CA ALA A 175 -2.90 -3.34 3.16
C ALA A 175 -2.06 -3.76 4.38
N LYS A 176 -1.12 -2.91 4.80
CA LYS A 176 -0.27 -3.15 5.97
C LYS A 176 -1.07 -3.21 7.28
N LEU A 177 -2.04 -2.33 7.47
CA LEU A 177 -2.87 -2.31 8.68
C LEU A 177 -3.87 -3.48 8.70
N ARG A 178 -4.49 -3.83 7.56
CA ARG A 178 -5.34 -5.02 7.48
C ARG A 178 -4.55 -6.30 7.74
N ALA A 179 -3.29 -6.37 7.29
CA ALA A 179 -2.39 -7.48 7.57
C ALA A 179 -2.10 -7.66 9.08
N GLN A 180 -2.21 -6.58 9.86
CA GLN A 180 -2.05 -6.58 11.32
C GLN A 180 -3.37 -6.82 12.07
N GLY A 181 -4.49 -6.95 11.35
CA GLY A 181 -5.81 -7.22 11.93
C GLY A 181 -6.68 -5.99 12.21
N PHE A 182 -6.27 -4.79 11.82
CA PHE A 182 -7.09 -3.58 11.99
C PHE A 182 -8.26 -3.54 10.98
N ASP A 183 -9.42 -3.03 11.40
CA ASP A 183 -10.54 -2.71 10.51
C ASP A 183 -10.27 -1.38 9.81
N VAL A 184 -9.62 -1.43 8.65
CA VAL A 184 -9.24 -0.24 7.87
C VAL A 184 -9.85 -0.29 6.49
N LEU A 185 -10.47 0.83 6.11
CA LEU A 185 -10.95 1.13 4.76
C LEU A 185 -9.97 2.07 4.06
N TYR A 186 -9.84 1.93 2.75
CA TYR A 186 -9.09 2.87 1.92
C TYR A 186 -10.00 4.00 1.45
N LEU A 187 -9.56 5.26 1.58
CA LEU A 187 -10.20 6.42 0.94
C LEU A 187 -9.58 6.65 -0.45
N PRO A 188 -10.30 6.36 -1.54
CA PRO A 188 -9.78 6.51 -2.90
C PRO A 188 -9.37 7.93 -3.22
N TYR A 189 -8.20 8.09 -3.85
CA TYR A 189 -7.61 9.37 -4.27
C TYR A 189 -7.29 10.36 -3.13
N GLY A 190 -7.45 9.92 -1.88
CA GLY A 190 -6.97 10.60 -0.68
C GLY A 190 -7.37 12.07 -0.56
N MET A 191 -6.41 12.91 -0.18
CA MET A 191 -6.64 14.35 0.06
C MET A 191 -7.25 15.07 -1.13
N HIS A 192 -6.81 14.77 -2.37
CA HIS A 192 -7.35 15.45 -3.55
C HIS A 192 -8.86 15.28 -3.65
N ALA A 193 -9.35 14.04 -3.55
CA ALA A 193 -10.78 13.80 -3.62
C ALA A 193 -11.53 14.33 -2.39
N TRP A 194 -10.92 14.30 -1.19
CA TRP A 194 -11.53 14.88 0.00
C TRP A 194 -11.78 16.39 -0.17
N GLU A 195 -10.79 17.12 -0.68
CA GLU A 195 -10.88 18.55 -0.96
C GLU A 195 -11.90 18.86 -2.06
N ASP A 196 -11.87 18.10 -3.16
CA ASP A 196 -12.82 18.27 -4.28
C ASP A 196 -14.29 18.11 -3.84
N HIS A 197 -14.54 17.33 -2.79
CA HIS A 197 -15.88 17.13 -2.22
C HIS A 197 -16.21 18.10 -1.07
N GLY A 198 -15.35 19.09 -0.81
CA GLY A 198 -15.56 20.08 0.25
C GLY A 198 -15.47 19.51 1.66
N GLY A 199 -14.71 18.43 1.84
CA GLY A 199 -14.50 17.84 3.16
C GLY A 199 -13.77 18.80 4.12
N PRO A 200 -14.06 18.74 5.43
CA PRO A 200 -13.41 19.61 6.42
C PRO A 200 -11.91 19.33 6.51
N ILE A 201 -11.13 20.40 6.61
CA ILE A 201 -9.66 20.36 6.68
C ILE A 201 -9.14 21.25 7.81
N ASP A 202 -8.01 20.85 8.38
CA ASP A 202 -7.22 21.65 9.33
C ASP A 202 -5.85 21.95 8.70
N GLY A 203 -5.21 23.05 9.12
CA GLY A 203 -3.88 23.44 8.65
C GLY A 203 -3.64 24.95 8.72
N VAL A 204 -2.39 25.36 8.53
CA VAL A 204 -2.03 26.79 8.47
C VAL A 204 -2.46 27.33 7.11
N GLN A 205 -3.49 28.18 7.08
CA GLN A 205 -3.76 28.98 5.89
C GLN A 205 -2.58 29.94 5.68
N SER A 206 -1.88 29.79 4.55
CA SER A 206 -0.97 30.81 4.04
C SER A 206 -1.73 32.02 3.53
#